data_AF-A0AAV8YRP0-F1
#
_entry.id   AF-A0AAV8YRP0-F1
#
_cell.length_a   1.000
_cell.length_b   1.000
_cell.length_c   1.000
_cell.angle_alpha   90.00
_cell.angle_beta   90.00
_cell.angle_gamma   90.00
#
_symmetry.space_group_name_H-M   'P 1'
#
loop_
_entity.id
_entity.type
_entity.pdbx_description
1 polymer ?
#
loop_
_entity_poly.entity_id
_entity_poly.type
_entity_poly.pdbx_seq_one_letter_code
_entity_poly.pdbx_strand_id
1 'polypeptide(L)'
;MLNLLKNNTSNINFFKEGSYIQKLSPMFVLPPNLEEVGWSPQKVSNFHCLLQLIRTLVSPNNPIQIITACQKTMRNTNLLEALCNILMASGVPADILTETINTVGEVIRGNLTNQEYFANVLAPSNPPRPAIVVLLMSMVNEKQPFALRCAVLYCFECFLFKNEIGQELVIQTLLPSNTGGTSLTTGQLLCSGLFSNDHLSNWFSAVALSHCLIENPAQKEQLLRVLLATNLGAQPVSLLHQCAVFLQHTSKLQAKLGILMLLANWMAYCPQAVKIFLNVPGAMAFLTAQTSASEYDNNEGVVAVYNDSSWKNPSRTKRPVYYYTLSPQGLCAFIMGLCVAFNDNSVQNYSKENLSQLIEKRVGIETYCKKLGEISRHEVYAKAAKQPQIKARHSGELLLEFEFCKLFKALEGVIVQALGVQRDLSNGISELSLSEHENALLLQYKDLIRDQDKKLQELQRNFNSLQREKGESEY
;
A
#
# COMPACT_ATOMS: atom_id res chain seq x y z
N MET A 1 -31.12 -2.24 2.99
CA MET A 1 -30.34 -1.35 2.09
C MET A 1 -28.99 -1.94 1.68
N LEU A 2 -28.08 -2.25 2.60
CA LEU A 2 -26.75 -2.80 2.25
C LEU A 2 -26.81 -4.02 1.32
N ASN A 3 -27.70 -4.98 1.57
CA ASN A 3 -27.90 -6.16 0.72
C ASN A 3 -28.31 -5.82 -0.72
N LEU A 4 -28.97 -4.68 -0.94
CA LEU A 4 -29.39 -4.26 -2.28
C LEU A 4 -28.23 -3.63 -3.05
N LEU A 5 -27.29 -2.97 -2.37
CA LEU A 5 -26.27 -2.13 -3.00
C LEU A 5 -24.90 -2.80 -3.10
N LYS A 6 -24.56 -3.65 -2.12
CA LYS A 6 -23.24 -4.27 -2.04
C LYS A 6 -22.99 -5.14 -3.27
N ASN A 7 -21.88 -4.86 -3.97
CA ASN A 7 -21.48 -5.54 -5.21
C ASN A 7 -22.55 -5.46 -6.33
N ASN A 8 -23.45 -4.48 -6.30
CA ASN A 8 -24.49 -4.29 -7.31
C ASN A 8 -24.43 -2.89 -7.89
N THR A 9 -23.65 -2.72 -8.96
CA THR A 9 -23.41 -1.44 -9.63
C THR A 9 -24.68 -0.84 -10.22
N SER A 10 -25.61 -1.66 -10.72
CA SER A 10 -26.91 -1.21 -11.23
C SER A 10 -27.74 -0.54 -10.12
N ASN A 11 -27.84 -1.19 -8.96
CA ASN A 11 -28.56 -0.62 -7.82
C ASN A 11 -27.86 0.61 -7.24
N ILE A 12 -26.53 0.68 -7.25
CA ILE A 12 -25.80 1.89 -6.86
C ILE A 12 -26.13 3.06 -7.79
N ASN A 13 -26.16 2.83 -9.10
CA ASN A 13 -26.55 3.86 -10.07
C ASN A 13 -28.00 4.29 -9.86
N PHE A 14 -28.94 3.35 -9.70
CA PHE A 14 -30.33 3.68 -9.39
C PHE A 14 -30.45 4.50 -8.10
N PHE A 15 -29.69 4.13 -7.06
CA PHE A 15 -29.68 4.86 -5.79
C PHE A 15 -29.17 6.30 -5.94
N LYS A 16 -28.16 6.51 -6.79
CA LYS A 16 -27.65 7.84 -7.12
C LYS A 16 -28.65 8.65 -7.96
N GLU A 17 -29.14 8.10 -9.08
CA GLU A 17 -30.05 8.79 -10.00
C GLU A 17 -31.40 9.13 -9.35
N GLY A 18 -31.88 8.30 -8.43
CA GLY A 18 -33.07 8.58 -7.63
C GLY A 18 -32.84 9.58 -6.49
N SER A 19 -31.70 10.27 -6.46
CA SER A 19 -31.34 11.28 -5.46
C SER A 19 -31.41 10.77 -4.01
N TYR A 20 -31.14 9.47 -3.77
CA TYR A 20 -31.24 8.89 -2.43
C TYR A 20 -30.01 9.17 -1.56
N ILE A 21 -28.86 9.54 -2.15
CA ILE A 21 -27.64 9.91 -1.42
C ILE A 21 -27.88 11.12 -0.51
N GLN A 22 -28.60 12.14 -0.99
CA GLN A 22 -28.85 13.37 -0.21
C GLN A 22 -29.72 13.12 1.03
N LYS A 23 -30.52 12.03 1.02
CA LYS A 23 -31.33 11.63 2.17
C LYS A 23 -30.50 11.06 3.32
N LEU A 24 -29.22 10.75 3.09
CA LEU A 24 -28.31 10.27 4.13
C LEU A 24 -27.75 11.40 4.98
N SER A 25 -27.55 12.61 4.41
CA SER A 25 -26.87 13.71 5.12
C SER A 25 -27.52 14.10 6.46
N PRO A 26 -28.86 14.24 6.56
CA PRO A 26 -29.50 14.57 7.84
C PRO A 26 -29.28 13.52 8.94
N MET A 27 -28.95 12.27 8.60
CA MET A 27 -28.74 11.19 9.56
C MET A 27 -27.39 11.31 10.31
N PHE A 28 -26.49 12.16 9.84
CA PHE A 28 -25.16 12.41 10.44
C PHE A 28 -25.09 13.72 11.24
N VAL A 29 -26.20 14.45 11.35
CA VAL A 29 -26.27 15.67 12.17
C VAL A 29 -26.29 15.25 13.65
N LEU A 30 -25.25 15.67 14.38
CA LEU A 30 -25.13 15.41 15.81
C LEU A 30 -25.92 16.45 16.62
N PRO A 31 -26.57 16.06 17.73
CA PRO A 31 -27.20 17.01 18.64
C PRO A 31 -26.13 17.89 19.32
N PRO A 32 -26.43 19.18 19.61
CA PRO A 32 -25.46 20.10 20.22
C PRO A 32 -25.05 19.67 21.64
N ASN A 33 -25.92 18.95 22.36
CA ASN A 33 -25.67 18.41 23.69
C ASN A 33 -25.30 16.91 23.66
N LEU A 34 -24.52 16.48 22.67
CA LEU A 34 -24.15 15.06 22.48
C LEU A 34 -23.51 14.43 23.72
N GLU A 35 -22.72 15.19 24.48
CA GLU A 35 -22.07 14.70 25.71
C GLU A 35 -23.08 14.35 26.81
N GLU A 36 -24.19 15.09 26.89
CA GLU A 36 -25.27 14.85 27.85
C GLU A 36 -26.20 13.72 27.41
N VAL A 37 -26.54 13.70 26.11
CA VAL A 37 -27.44 12.70 25.51
C VAL A 37 -26.77 11.33 25.44
N GLY A 38 -25.47 11.31 25.18
CA GLY A 38 -24.69 10.10 24.98
C GLY A 38 -25.09 9.30 23.73
N TRP A 39 -24.59 8.07 23.68
CA TRP A 39 -24.82 7.13 22.58
C TRP A 39 -25.46 5.85 23.07
N SER A 40 -26.70 5.57 22.64
CA SER A 40 -27.31 4.28 22.88
C SER A 40 -26.65 3.20 22.01
N PRO A 41 -26.61 1.93 22.45
CA PRO A 41 -26.09 0.82 21.64
C PRO A 41 -26.76 0.71 20.26
N GLN A 42 -28.07 1.00 20.19
CA GLN A 42 -28.80 1.00 18.92
C GLN A 42 -28.36 2.14 17.99
N LYS A 43 -28.09 3.34 18.53
CA LYS A 43 -27.58 4.48 17.74
C LYS A 43 -26.21 4.16 17.14
N VAL A 44 -25.31 3.56 17.93
CA VAL A 44 -24.00 3.09 17.48
C VAL A 44 -24.17 2.08 16.33
N SER A 45 -25.02 1.06 16.52
CA SER A 45 -25.30 0.04 15.49
C SER A 45 -25.85 0.66 14.18
N ASN A 46 -26.77 1.62 14.30
CA ASN A 46 -27.32 2.33 13.15
C ASN A 46 -26.25 3.14 12.41
N PHE A 47 -25.38 3.86 13.14
CA PHE A 47 -24.29 4.63 12.54
C PHE A 47 -23.30 3.73 11.79
N HIS A 48 -22.92 2.57 12.34
CA HIS A 48 -22.10 1.60 11.62
C HIS A 48 -22.73 1.18 10.29
N CYS A 49 -24.03 0.91 10.27
CA CYS A 49 -24.75 0.56 9.04
C CYS A 49 -24.78 1.71 8.03
N LEU A 50 -24.97 2.95 8.49
CA LEU A 50 -25.00 4.15 7.64
C LEU A 50 -23.62 4.46 7.05
N LEU A 51 -22.55 4.38 7.85
CA LEU A 51 -21.18 4.54 7.37
C LEU A 51 -20.86 3.48 6.32
N GLN A 52 -21.19 2.21 6.59
CA GLN A 52 -21.00 1.12 5.63
C GLN A 52 -21.79 1.32 4.32
N LEU A 53 -22.97 1.96 4.40
CA LEU A 53 -23.77 2.29 3.23
C LEU A 53 -23.04 3.29 2.34
N ILE A 54 -22.49 4.37 2.92
CA ILE A 54 -21.67 5.37 2.21
C ILE A 54 -20.47 4.68 1.56
N ARG A 55 -19.70 3.92 2.34
CA ARG A 55 -18.54 3.17 1.87
C ARG A 55 -18.84 2.20 0.73
N THR A 56 -20.04 1.63 0.71
CA THR A 56 -20.49 0.77 -0.40
C THR A 56 -20.64 1.55 -1.72
N LEU A 57 -21.08 2.80 -1.66
CA LEU A 57 -21.29 3.65 -2.85
C LEU A 57 -19.95 4.12 -3.46
N VAL A 58 -18.94 4.35 -2.62
CA VAL A 58 -17.61 4.86 -3.02
C VAL A 58 -16.49 3.83 -2.84
N SER A 59 -16.83 2.55 -2.78
CA SER A 59 -15.86 1.48 -2.60
C SER A 59 -14.80 1.51 -3.72
N PRO A 60 -13.49 1.38 -3.42
CA PRO A 60 -12.44 1.32 -4.44
C PRO A 60 -12.58 0.17 -5.45
N ASN A 61 -13.44 -0.81 -5.18
CA ASN A 61 -13.73 -1.93 -6.08
C ASN A 61 -14.83 -1.62 -7.12
N ASN A 62 -15.54 -0.49 -6.97
CA ASN A 62 -16.55 -0.07 -7.93
C ASN A 62 -15.89 0.52 -9.20
N PRO A 63 -16.61 0.58 -10.34
CA PRO A 63 -16.16 1.32 -11.51
C PRO A 63 -15.88 2.79 -11.19
N ILE A 64 -14.76 3.33 -11.68
CA ILE A 64 -14.30 4.69 -11.35
C ILE A 64 -15.36 5.77 -11.62
N GLN A 65 -16.11 5.64 -12.71
CA GLN A 65 -17.18 6.58 -13.09
C GLN A 65 -18.29 6.66 -12.03
N ILE A 66 -18.65 5.52 -11.43
CA ILE A 66 -19.66 5.45 -10.37
C ILE A 66 -19.11 6.10 -9.09
N ILE A 67 -17.87 5.78 -8.73
CA ILE A 67 -17.19 6.35 -7.54
C ILE A 67 -17.17 7.87 -7.65
N THR A 68 -16.65 8.42 -8.75
CA THR A 68 -16.53 9.87 -8.95
C THR A 68 -17.89 10.57 -8.91
N ALA A 69 -18.93 9.98 -9.52
CA ALA A 69 -20.27 10.54 -9.52
C ALA A 69 -20.90 10.55 -8.10
N CYS A 70 -20.72 9.47 -7.34
CA CYS A 70 -21.15 9.38 -5.95
C CYS A 70 -20.40 10.38 -5.07
N GLN A 71 -19.07 10.44 -5.12
CA GLN A 71 -18.24 11.39 -4.36
C GLN A 71 -18.64 12.85 -4.63
N LYS A 72 -18.89 13.20 -5.90
CA LYS A 72 -19.39 14.54 -6.28
C LYS A 72 -20.76 14.82 -5.66
N THR A 73 -21.67 13.86 -5.70
CA THR A 73 -23.01 14.00 -5.08
C THR A 73 -22.88 14.21 -3.58
N MET A 74 -22.06 13.41 -2.89
CA MET A 74 -21.83 13.53 -1.45
C MET A 74 -21.26 14.90 -1.04
N ARG A 75 -20.41 15.49 -1.89
CA ARG A 75 -19.90 16.85 -1.69
C ARG A 75 -20.97 17.93 -1.86
N ASN A 76 -21.81 17.79 -2.89
CA ASN A 76 -22.86 18.75 -3.22
C ASN A 76 -24.04 18.71 -2.25
N THR A 77 -24.23 17.58 -1.54
CA THR A 77 -25.31 17.40 -0.57
C THR A 77 -24.82 17.55 0.87
N ASN A 78 -23.64 18.15 1.09
CA ASN A 78 -23.00 18.36 2.39
C ASN A 78 -22.80 17.08 3.24
N LEU A 79 -22.81 15.90 2.61
CA LEU A 79 -22.56 14.64 3.33
C LEU A 79 -21.11 14.54 3.79
N LEU A 80 -20.15 14.96 2.94
CA LEU A 80 -18.74 15.02 3.34
C LEU A 80 -18.52 15.99 4.51
N GLU A 81 -19.19 17.15 4.50
CA GLU A 81 -19.15 18.11 5.60
C GLU A 81 -19.72 17.51 6.89
N ALA A 82 -20.87 16.86 6.82
CA ALA A 82 -21.47 16.19 7.98
C ALA A 82 -20.54 15.12 8.58
N LEU A 83 -19.84 14.34 7.74
CA LEU A 83 -18.84 13.37 8.19
C LEU A 83 -17.62 14.05 8.83
N CYS A 84 -17.11 15.13 8.25
CA CYS A 84 -16.00 15.90 8.82
C CYS A 84 -16.37 16.54 10.17
N ASN A 85 -17.61 17.00 10.34
CA ASN A 85 -18.09 17.54 11.62
C ASN A 85 -18.07 16.47 12.73
N ILE A 86 -18.34 15.20 12.40
CA ILE A 86 -18.21 14.08 13.36
C ILE A 86 -16.75 13.87 13.78
N LEU A 87 -15.80 14.00 12.86
CA LEU A 87 -14.36 13.86 13.18
C LEU A 87 -13.89 14.89 14.21
N MET A 88 -14.54 16.05 14.25
CA MET A 88 -14.19 17.18 15.11
C MET A 88 -15.05 17.26 16.38
N ALA A 89 -16.08 16.42 16.50
CA ALA A 89 -17.01 16.44 17.61
C ALA A 89 -16.45 15.71 18.84
N SER A 90 -16.70 16.27 20.02
CA SER A 90 -16.45 15.59 21.29
C SER A 90 -17.58 14.59 21.61
N GLY A 91 -17.28 13.58 22.43
CA GLY A 91 -18.26 12.57 22.86
C GLY A 91 -18.64 11.52 21.81
N VAL A 92 -17.93 11.45 20.67
CA VAL A 92 -18.12 10.38 19.68
C VAL A 92 -17.40 9.10 20.12
N PRO A 93 -18.06 7.92 20.13
CA PRO A 93 -17.42 6.65 20.45
C PRO A 93 -16.23 6.34 19.52
N ALA A 94 -15.17 5.75 20.08
CA ALA A 94 -13.92 5.52 19.35
C ALA A 94 -14.08 4.62 18.12
N ASP A 95 -14.97 3.63 18.16
CA ASP A 95 -15.29 2.74 17.04
C ASP A 95 -16.05 3.48 15.92
N ILE A 96 -16.99 4.35 16.28
CA ILE A 96 -17.68 5.23 15.31
C ILE A 96 -16.70 6.23 14.70
N LEU A 97 -15.83 6.83 15.50
CA LEU A 97 -14.81 7.75 14.99
C LEU A 97 -13.89 7.04 13.99
N THR A 98 -13.43 5.83 14.33
CA THR A 98 -12.59 5.00 13.45
C THR A 98 -13.27 4.72 12.10
N GLU A 99 -14.53 4.28 12.11
CA GLU A 99 -15.26 4.02 10.86
C GLU A 99 -15.63 5.30 10.10
N THR A 100 -15.82 6.41 10.79
CA THR A 100 -16.02 7.72 10.15
C THR A 100 -14.77 8.17 9.42
N ILE A 101 -13.58 8.02 10.03
CA ILE A 101 -12.29 8.32 9.37
C ILE A 101 -12.11 7.46 8.11
N ASN A 102 -12.37 6.14 8.21
CA ASN A 102 -12.33 5.24 7.04
C ASN A 102 -13.31 5.69 5.94
N THR A 103 -14.51 6.12 6.33
CA THR A 103 -15.55 6.59 5.40
C THR A 103 -15.13 7.88 4.71
N VAL A 104 -14.62 8.87 5.47
CA VAL A 104 -14.09 10.12 4.90
C VAL A 104 -12.96 9.82 3.92
N GLY A 105 -12.03 8.93 4.28
CA GLY A 105 -10.97 8.46 3.38
C GLY A 105 -11.51 8.02 2.01
N GLU A 106 -12.48 7.11 1.96
CA GLU A 106 -13.06 6.64 0.69
C GLU A 106 -13.85 7.72 -0.07
N VAL A 107 -14.50 8.65 0.64
CA VAL A 107 -15.24 9.78 0.03
C VAL A 107 -14.29 10.79 -0.61
N ILE A 108 -13.07 10.99 -0.08
CA ILE A 108 -12.09 11.92 -0.65
C ILE A 108 -11.16 11.25 -1.69
N ARG A 109 -10.95 9.92 -1.60
CA ARG A 109 -9.93 9.20 -2.38
C ARG A 109 -9.99 9.51 -3.88
N GLY A 110 -8.94 10.15 -4.41
CA GLY A 110 -8.80 10.45 -5.85
C GLY A 110 -9.75 11.50 -6.40
N ASN A 111 -10.43 12.25 -5.52
CA ASN A 111 -11.30 13.36 -5.89
C ASN A 111 -10.70 14.66 -5.36
N LEU A 112 -10.04 15.41 -6.25
CA LEU A 112 -9.27 16.61 -5.89
C LEU A 112 -10.11 17.66 -5.15
N THR A 113 -11.36 17.90 -5.56
CA THR A 113 -12.26 18.85 -4.88
C THR A 113 -12.57 18.42 -3.45
N ASN A 114 -12.77 17.13 -3.22
CA ASN A 114 -13.04 16.60 -1.89
C ASN A 114 -11.78 16.59 -1.02
N GLN A 115 -10.61 16.28 -1.61
CA GLN A 115 -9.31 16.32 -0.93
C GLN A 115 -8.94 17.76 -0.52
N GLU A 116 -9.17 18.73 -1.40
CA GLU A 116 -8.96 20.16 -1.12
C GLU A 116 -9.90 20.65 -0.02
N TYR A 117 -11.18 20.28 -0.06
CA TYR A 117 -12.11 20.58 1.02
C TYR A 117 -11.59 20.02 2.36
N PHE A 118 -11.17 18.76 2.38
CA PHE A 118 -10.67 18.10 3.58
C PHE A 118 -9.39 18.74 4.13
N ALA A 119 -8.47 19.18 3.25
CA ALA A 119 -7.25 19.88 3.65
C ALA A 119 -7.52 21.18 4.43
N ASN A 120 -8.66 21.82 4.16
CA ASN A 120 -9.07 23.07 4.80
C ASN A 120 -9.93 22.87 6.07
N VAL A 121 -10.25 21.63 6.46
CA VAL A 121 -10.98 21.36 7.70
C VAL A 121 -10.08 21.63 8.90
N LEU A 122 -10.58 22.41 9.86
CA LEU A 122 -9.88 22.76 11.09
C LEU A 122 -10.55 22.11 12.30
N ALA A 123 -9.73 21.52 13.17
CA ALA A 123 -10.17 21.06 14.48
C ALA A 123 -10.44 22.25 15.41
N PRO A 124 -11.47 22.17 16.27
CA PRO A 124 -11.86 23.21 17.22
C PRO A 124 -10.90 23.21 18.42
N SER A 125 -9.63 23.55 18.19
CA SER A 125 -8.60 23.76 19.21
C SER A 125 -8.20 25.24 19.27
N ASN A 126 -7.47 25.63 20.32
CA ASN A 126 -6.88 26.96 20.41
C ASN A 126 -5.33 26.87 20.42
N PRO A 127 -4.62 27.27 19.35
CA PRO A 127 -5.16 27.73 18.05
C PRO A 127 -5.81 26.58 17.24
N PRO A 128 -6.67 26.88 16.25
CA PRO A 128 -7.24 25.88 15.35
C PRO A 128 -6.14 25.12 14.62
N ARG A 129 -6.30 23.80 14.48
CA ARG A 129 -5.30 22.92 13.85
C ARG A 129 -5.89 22.26 12.61
N PRO A 130 -5.15 22.13 11.50
CA PRO A 130 -5.61 21.34 10.36
C PRO A 130 -5.97 19.92 10.77
N ALA A 131 -7.08 19.40 10.24
CA ALA A 131 -7.57 18.06 10.51
C ALA A 131 -6.49 16.98 10.27
N ILE A 132 -5.73 17.13 9.18
CA ILE A 132 -4.63 16.23 8.80
C ILE A 132 -3.56 16.17 9.91
N VAL A 133 -3.21 17.31 10.52
CA VAL A 133 -2.23 17.36 11.60
C VAL A 133 -2.75 16.62 12.84
N VAL A 134 -4.01 16.83 13.23
CA VAL A 134 -4.64 16.16 14.38
C VAL A 134 -4.75 14.65 14.17
N LEU A 135 -5.09 14.23 12.95
CA LEU A 135 -5.11 12.83 12.58
C LEU A 135 -3.70 12.24 12.70
N LEU A 136 -2.68 12.84 12.09
CA LEU A 136 -1.30 12.35 12.18
C LEU A 136 -0.74 12.32 13.60
N MET A 137 -1.11 13.29 14.46
CA MET A 137 -0.81 13.23 15.90
C MET A 137 -1.38 11.95 16.54
N SER A 138 -2.59 11.54 16.13
CA SER A 138 -3.19 10.29 16.59
C SER A 138 -2.50 9.06 15.98
N MET A 139 -2.04 9.13 14.73
CA MET A 139 -1.31 8.06 14.05
C MET A 139 0.02 7.71 14.72
N VAL A 140 0.79 8.70 15.19
CA VAL A 140 2.12 8.49 15.78
C VAL A 140 2.10 8.36 17.31
N ASN A 141 0.92 8.47 17.92
CA ASN A 141 0.75 8.31 19.36
C ASN A 141 0.55 6.83 19.73
N GLU A 142 1.54 6.24 20.41
CA GLU A 142 1.53 4.85 20.86
C GLU A 142 0.37 4.48 21.80
N LYS A 143 -0.25 5.48 22.46
CA LYS A 143 -1.38 5.27 23.37
C LYS A 143 -2.71 5.12 22.63
N GLN A 144 -2.76 5.45 21.33
CA GLN A 144 -3.99 5.34 20.56
C GLN A 144 -4.28 3.89 20.14
N PRO A 145 -5.57 3.50 20.07
CA PRO A 145 -5.94 2.17 19.60
C PRO A 145 -5.39 1.86 18.22
N PHE A 146 -4.90 0.63 18.02
CA PHE A 146 -4.33 0.19 16.75
C PHE A 146 -5.26 0.42 15.54
N ALA A 147 -6.56 0.13 15.70
CA ALA A 147 -7.55 0.32 14.64
C ALA A 147 -7.71 1.81 14.25
N LEU A 148 -7.64 2.72 15.22
CA LEU A 148 -7.68 4.16 14.97
C LEU A 148 -6.44 4.61 14.19
N ARG A 149 -5.25 4.14 14.59
CA ARG A 149 -3.99 4.47 13.88
C ARG A 149 -4.02 3.97 12.42
N CYS A 150 -4.59 2.79 12.18
CA CYS A 150 -4.80 2.27 10.81
C CYS A 150 -5.80 3.12 10.00
N ALA A 151 -6.92 3.50 10.60
CA ALA A 151 -7.92 4.32 9.91
C ALA A 151 -7.35 5.70 9.55
N VAL A 152 -6.58 6.30 10.45
CA VAL A 152 -5.88 7.55 10.18
C VAL A 152 -4.93 7.42 9.00
N LEU A 153 -4.04 6.40 9.01
CA LEU A 153 -3.12 6.20 7.91
C LEU A 153 -3.91 6.06 6.60
N TYR A 154 -4.94 5.22 6.57
CA TYR A 154 -5.75 5.01 5.38
C TYR A 154 -6.42 6.30 4.87
N CYS A 155 -6.92 7.16 5.77
CA CYS A 155 -7.45 8.46 5.40
C CYS A 155 -6.37 9.38 4.81
N PHE A 156 -5.16 9.35 5.36
CA PHE A 156 -4.02 10.12 4.85
C PHE A 156 -3.56 9.62 3.46
N GLU A 157 -3.49 8.31 3.25
CA GLU A 157 -3.24 7.69 1.94
C GLU A 157 -4.31 8.12 0.92
N CYS A 158 -5.59 8.12 1.32
CA CYS A 158 -6.67 8.56 0.46
C CYS A 158 -6.61 10.07 0.13
N PHE A 159 -6.16 10.89 1.08
CA PHE A 159 -5.91 12.31 0.86
C PHE A 159 -4.82 12.56 -0.20
N LEU A 160 -3.77 11.74 -0.21
CA LEU A 160 -2.64 11.84 -1.15
C LEU A 160 -2.86 11.13 -2.49
N PHE A 161 -3.78 10.16 -2.55
CA PHE A 161 -4.01 9.37 -3.76
C PHE A 161 -4.38 10.24 -4.96
N LYS A 162 -3.51 10.26 -5.99
CA LYS A 162 -3.61 11.09 -7.20
C LYS A 162 -3.67 12.59 -6.94
N ASN A 163 -3.09 13.06 -5.84
CA ASN A 163 -3.11 14.45 -5.41
C ASN A 163 -1.70 15.00 -5.28
N GLU A 164 -1.08 15.37 -6.40
CA GLU A 164 0.29 15.90 -6.44
C GLU A 164 0.44 17.18 -5.60
N ILE A 165 -0.59 18.02 -5.55
CA ILE A 165 -0.63 19.24 -4.72
C ILE A 165 -0.57 18.87 -3.24
N GLY A 166 -1.38 17.90 -2.80
CA GLY A 166 -1.35 17.40 -1.42
C GLY A 166 -0.03 16.77 -1.04
N GLN A 167 0.59 16.00 -1.96
CA GLN A 167 1.92 15.44 -1.78
C GLN A 167 2.97 16.54 -1.61
N GLU A 168 2.96 17.56 -2.49
CA GLU A 168 3.85 18.71 -2.40
C GLU A 168 3.68 19.46 -1.07
N LEU A 169 2.45 19.77 -0.66
CA LEU A 169 2.18 20.47 0.60
C LEU A 169 2.78 19.73 1.80
N VAL A 170 2.73 18.39 1.81
CA VAL A 170 3.37 17.61 2.88
C VAL A 170 4.89 17.73 2.82
N ILE A 171 5.50 17.55 1.65
CA ILE A 171 6.97 17.58 1.49
C ILE A 171 7.55 18.96 1.80
N GLN A 172 6.85 20.04 1.42
CA GLN A 172 7.26 21.39 1.76
C GLN A 172 7.41 21.61 3.27
N THR A 173 6.61 20.92 4.11
CA THR A 173 6.75 21.03 5.58
C THR A 173 8.00 20.35 6.17
N LEU A 174 8.72 19.56 5.37
CA LEU A 174 10.00 18.93 5.74
C LEU A 174 11.21 19.73 5.28
N LEU A 175 11.02 20.66 4.34
CA LEU A 175 12.11 21.47 3.80
C LEU A 175 12.40 22.66 4.74
N PRO A 176 13.66 23.13 4.79
CA PRO A 176 14.01 24.32 5.56
C PRO A 176 13.15 25.51 5.11
N SER A 177 12.44 26.11 6.04
CA SER A 177 11.66 27.34 5.82
C SER A 177 12.06 28.39 6.84
N ASN A 178 12.13 29.66 6.40
CA ASN A 178 12.47 30.80 7.27
C ASN A 178 11.35 31.16 8.27
N THR A 179 10.25 30.41 8.27
CA THR A 179 9.10 30.63 9.13
C THR A 179 9.34 29.94 10.47
N GLY A 180 9.74 30.71 11.48
CA GLY A 180 9.91 30.29 12.88
C GLY A 180 8.58 29.98 13.59
N GLY A 181 7.70 29.20 12.96
CA GLY A 181 6.43 28.77 13.53
C GLY A 181 6.63 27.76 14.64
N THR A 182 5.98 27.98 15.79
CA THR A 182 5.93 27.04 16.92
C THR A 182 4.91 25.92 16.72
N SER A 183 4.16 25.94 15.63
CA SER A 183 3.14 24.94 15.30
C SER A 183 3.76 23.67 14.73
N LEU A 184 3.39 22.53 15.32
CA LEU A 184 3.80 21.22 14.85
C LEU A 184 3.32 20.97 13.40
N THR A 185 4.25 20.67 12.50
CA THR A 185 3.96 20.40 11.09
C THR A 185 3.74 18.91 10.80
N THR A 186 3.11 18.61 9.67
CA THR A 186 2.98 17.25 9.15
C THR A 186 4.34 16.56 9.00
N GLY A 187 5.33 17.28 8.43
CA GLY A 187 6.68 16.78 8.27
C GLY A 187 7.37 16.42 9.59
N GLN A 188 7.24 17.27 10.61
CA GLN A 188 7.78 16.99 11.95
C GLN A 188 7.14 15.74 12.58
N LEU A 189 5.81 15.57 12.44
CA LEU A 189 5.10 14.37 12.90
C LEU A 189 5.59 13.10 12.19
N LEU A 190 5.74 13.13 10.88
CA LEU A 190 6.21 11.97 10.12
C LEU A 190 7.67 11.63 10.46
N CYS A 191 8.57 12.62 10.53
CA CYS A 191 9.96 12.38 10.92
C CYS A 191 10.09 11.86 12.36
N SER A 192 9.33 12.42 13.31
CA SER A 192 9.33 11.95 14.70
C SER A 192 8.83 10.51 14.80
N GLY A 193 7.76 10.15 14.08
CA GLY A 193 7.27 8.77 14.04
C GLY A 193 8.25 7.81 13.36
N LEU A 194 8.88 8.23 12.25
CA LEU A 194 9.81 7.43 11.46
C LEU A 194 11.01 6.92 12.26
N PHE A 195 11.54 7.74 13.17
CA PHE A 195 12.70 7.40 14.02
C PHE A 195 12.37 7.30 15.51
N SER A 196 11.09 7.13 15.86
CA SER A 196 10.66 6.88 17.25
C SER A 196 11.04 5.47 17.73
N ASN A 197 10.91 5.23 19.05
CA ASN A 197 11.09 3.90 19.64
C ASN A 197 9.88 2.96 19.39
N ASP A 198 8.76 3.48 18.90
CA ASP A 198 7.58 2.68 18.55
C ASP A 198 7.70 2.16 17.11
N HIS A 199 7.90 0.85 16.97
CA HIS A 199 8.02 0.21 15.65
C HIS A 199 6.77 0.34 14.79
N LEU A 200 5.59 0.53 15.40
CA LEU A 200 4.37 0.83 14.64
C LEU A 200 4.42 2.24 14.08
N SER A 201 4.79 3.24 14.88
CA SER A 201 5.03 4.61 14.40
C SER A 201 6.05 4.66 13.27
N ASN A 202 7.12 3.85 13.33
CA ASN A 202 8.09 3.77 12.25
C ASN A 202 7.43 3.28 10.95
N TRP A 203 6.67 2.18 11.00
CA TRP A 203 5.98 1.62 9.84
C TRP A 203 4.94 2.58 9.28
N PHE A 204 4.07 3.15 10.13
CA PHE A 204 3.04 4.11 9.71
C PHE A 204 3.65 5.33 9.03
N SER A 205 4.72 5.89 9.60
CA SER A 205 5.37 7.10 9.06
C SER A 205 6.13 6.81 7.76
N ALA A 206 6.76 5.64 7.65
CA ALA A 206 7.44 5.23 6.43
C ALA A 206 6.45 5.03 5.28
N VAL A 207 5.31 4.39 5.55
CA VAL A 207 4.23 4.23 4.56
C VAL A 207 3.62 5.58 4.18
N ALA A 208 3.30 6.43 5.16
CA ALA A 208 2.76 7.77 4.91
C ALA A 208 3.70 8.63 4.04
N LEU A 209 5.01 8.60 4.32
CA LEU A 209 6.01 9.25 3.47
C LEU A 209 6.09 8.62 2.08
N SER A 210 5.98 7.29 1.98
CA SER A 210 5.96 6.62 0.68
C SER A 210 4.81 7.13 -0.19
N HIS A 211 3.61 7.31 0.38
CA HIS A 211 2.45 7.86 -0.34
C HIS A 211 2.65 9.32 -0.80
N CYS A 212 3.59 10.06 -0.21
CA CYS A 212 3.98 11.39 -0.69
C CYS A 212 4.81 11.34 -1.99
N LEU A 213 5.36 10.17 -2.35
CA LEU A 213 6.29 9.98 -3.46
C LEU A 213 5.71 9.18 -4.63
N ILE A 214 4.57 8.51 -4.43
CA ILE A 214 3.94 7.67 -5.45
C ILE A 214 3.60 8.52 -6.68
N GLU A 215 4.06 8.06 -7.85
CA GLU A 215 3.82 8.69 -9.15
C GLU A 215 4.27 10.17 -9.21
N ASN A 216 5.18 10.60 -8.33
CA ASN A 216 5.61 12.00 -8.25
C ASN A 216 7.14 12.16 -8.23
N PRO A 217 7.80 12.16 -9.40
CA PRO A 217 9.26 12.31 -9.51
C PRO A 217 9.78 13.62 -8.89
N ALA A 218 9.04 14.72 -9.02
CA ALA A 218 9.44 16.01 -8.45
C ALA A 218 9.56 15.92 -6.92
N GLN A 219 8.58 15.30 -6.24
CA GLN A 219 8.63 15.16 -4.79
C GLN A 219 9.68 14.15 -4.31
N LYS A 220 10.03 13.14 -5.12
CA LYS A 220 11.20 12.29 -4.83
C LYS A 220 12.47 13.12 -4.74
N GLU A 221 12.69 14.03 -5.70
CA GLU A 221 13.86 14.92 -5.69
C GLU A 221 13.81 15.94 -4.54
N GLN A 222 12.64 16.53 -4.28
CA GLN A 222 12.49 17.49 -3.17
C GLN A 222 12.80 16.83 -1.83
N LEU A 223 12.30 15.62 -1.58
CA LEU A 223 12.56 14.93 -0.31
C LEU A 223 14.05 14.63 -0.09
N LEU A 224 14.86 14.48 -1.15
CA LEU A 224 16.32 14.27 -1.02
C LEU A 224 17.04 15.47 -0.42
N ARG A 225 16.42 16.66 -0.45
CA ARG A 225 16.96 17.91 0.10
C ARG A 225 16.72 18.05 1.61
N VAL A 226 15.90 17.18 2.21
CA VAL A 226 15.63 17.21 3.65
C VAL A 226 16.87 16.77 4.41
N LEU A 227 17.37 17.67 5.27
CA LEU A 227 18.52 17.44 6.14
C LEU A 227 18.05 17.32 7.59
N LEU A 228 18.59 16.32 8.28
CA LEU A 228 18.33 16.09 9.70
C LEU A 228 19.50 16.61 10.52
N ALA A 229 19.18 17.33 11.59
CA ALA A 229 20.17 17.73 12.58
C ALA A 229 20.70 16.49 13.31
N THR A 230 22.02 16.38 13.39
CA THR A 230 22.74 15.35 14.12
C THR A 230 23.25 15.89 15.46
N ASN A 231 24.09 15.11 16.15
CA ASN A 231 24.79 15.57 17.36
C ASN A 231 25.51 16.91 17.13
N LEU A 232 25.61 17.72 18.19
CA LEU A 232 26.34 19.00 18.19
C LEU A 232 27.74 18.83 17.57
N GLY A 233 27.99 19.55 16.47
CA GLY A 233 29.27 19.54 15.74
C GLY A 233 29.36 18.55 14.58
N ALA A 234 28.42 17.62 14.42
CA ALA A 234 28.36 16.74 13.25
C ALA A 234 27.61 17.41 12.07
N GLN A 235 28.01 17.06 10.85
CA GLN A 235 27.37 17.55 9.63
C GLN A 235 25.96 16.96 9.51
N PRO A 236 24.95 17.76 9.10
CA PRO A 236 23.60 17.26 8.84
C PRO A 236 23.63 16.13 7.81
N VAL A 237 22.81 15.12 8.04
CA VAL A 237 22.65 13.98 7.11
C VAL A 237 21.32 14.08 6.38
N SER A 238 21.24 13.61 5.14
CA SER A 238 19.97 13.58 4.43
C SER A 238 19.00 12.57 5.07
N LEU A 239 17.70 12.81 4.89
CA LEU A 239 16.67 11.88 5.39
C LEU A 239 16.84 10.46 4.81
N LEU A 240 17.19 10.34 3.52
CA LEU A 240 17.44 9.04 2.88
C LEU A 240 18.65 8.34 3.52
N HIS A 241 19.74 9.08 3.77
CA HIS A 241 20.91 8.54 4.46
C HIS A 241 20.52 8.00 5.84
N GLN A 242 19.75 8.77 6.62
CA GLN A 242 19.31 8.34 7.94
C GLN A 242 18.38 7.12 7.89
N CYS A 243 17.52 6.99 6.87
CA CYS A 243 16.70 5.78 6.68
C CYS A 243 17.59 4.54 6.45
N ALA A 244 18.63 4.66 5.63
CA ALA A 244 19.57 3.57 5.36
C ALA A 244 20.44 3.22 6.58
N VAL A 245 20.83 4.20 7.40
CA VAL A 245 21.52 3.96 8.68
C VAL A 245 20.59 3.28 9.67
N PHE A 246 19.36 3.77 9.83
CA PHE A 246 18.36 3.20 10.73
C PHE A 246 18.04 1.74 10.37
N LEU A 247 17.92 1.43 9.08
CA LEU A 247 17.72 0.07 8.57
C LEU A 247 18.82 -0.91 9.04
N GLN A 248 20.07 -0.46 9.12
CA GLN A 248 21.20 -1.28 9.55
C GLN A 248 21.19 -1.58 11.06
N HIS A 249 20.57 -0.72 11.87
CA HIS A 249 20.61 -0.81 13.34
C HIS A 249 19.33 -1.34 13.98
N THR A 250 18.17 -1.14 13.35
CA THR A 250 16.91 -1.59 13.92
C THR A 250 16.81 -3.13 13.93
N SER A 251 16.46 -3.71 15.08
CA SER A 251 16.17 -5.14 15.21
C SER A 251 14.68 -5.47 15.06
N LYS A 252 13.83 -4.45 14.87
CA LYS A 252 12.38 -4.63 14.77
C LYS A 252 12.00 -4.87 13.31
N LEU A 253 11.58 -6.11 13.01
CA LEU A 253 11.17 -6.53 11.67
C LEU A 253 10.18 -5.54 11.02
N GLN A 254 9.13 -5.14 11.74
CA GLN A 254 8.12 -4.23 11.22
C GLN A 254 8.70 -2.86 10.83
N ALA A 255 9.59 -2.31 11.65
CA ALA A 255 10.28 -1.07 11.31
C ALA A 255 11.18 -1.24 10.08
N LYS A 256 11.93 -2.35 9.97
CA LYS A 256 12.73 -2.68 8.78
C LYS A 256 11.87 -2.71 7.51
N LEU A 257 10.75 -3.43 7.54
CA LEU A 257 9.85 -3.56 6.39
C LEU A 257 9.28 -2.21 5.96
N GLY A 258 8.86 -1.36 6.90
CA GLY A 258 8.39 -0.01 6.59
C GLY A 258 9.44 0.83 5.86
N ILE A 259 10.68 0.83 6.36
CA ILE A 259 11.80 1.57 5.77
C ILE A 259 12.19 0.99 4.40
N LEU A 260 12.21 -0.33 4.25
CA LEU A 260 12.48 -0.97 2.96
C LEU A 260 11.42 -0.60 1.92
N MET A 261 10.13 -0.55 2.29
CA MET A 261 9.07 -0.12 1.36
C MET A 261 9.21 1.36 0.96
N LEU A 262 9.54 2.24 1.91
CA LEU A 262 9.81 3.66 1.64
C LEU A 262 11.01 3.82 0.68
N LEU A 263 12.14 3.18 0.99
CA LEU A 263 13.34 3.24 0.15
C LEU A 263 13.08 2.66 -1.24
N ALA A 264 12.32 1.57 -1.33
CA ALA A 264 11.97 0.97 -2.61
C ALA A 264 11.20 1.95 -3.51
N ASN A 265 10.17 2.59 -2.96
CA ASN A 265 9.40 3.58 -3.71
C ASN A 265 10.26 4.81 -4.06
N TRP A 266 11.06 5.30 -3.12
CA TRP A 266 11.88 6.49 -3.33
C TRP A 266 12.95 6.29 -4.41
N MET A 267 13.62 5.14 -4.42
CA MET A 267 14.67 4.83 -5.39
C MET A 267 14.17 4.39 -6.77
N ALA A 268 12.96 3.84 -6.86
CA ALA A 268 12.39 3.43 -8.14
C ALA A 268 12.29 4.62 -9.10
N TYR A 269 12.92 4.50 -10.27
CA TYR A 269 13.03 5.56 -11.28
C TYR A 269 13.63 6.88 -10.77
N CYS A 270 14.47 6.85 -9.71
CA CYS A 270 15.15 8.04 -9.17
C CYS A 270 16.65 7.75 -8.95
N PRO A 271 17.50 7.95 -9.98
CA PRO A 271 18.94 7.67 -9.88
C PRO A 271 19.65 8.47 -8.78
N GLN A 272 19.20 9.68 -8.48
CA GLN A 272 19.75 10.53 -7.41
C GLN A 272 19.52 9.90 -6.03
N ALA A 273 18.36 9.29 -5.80
CA ALA A 273 18.08 8.55 -4.57
C ALA A 273 18.98 7.31 -4.45
N VAL A 274 19.15 6.55 -5.55
CA VAL A 274 20.09 5.41 -5.62
C VAL A 274 21.52 5.86 -5.32
N LYS A 275 21.96 6.98 -5.89
CA LYS A 275 23.28 7.56 -5.65
C LYS A 275 23.51 7.87 -4.17
N ILE A 276 22.55 8.52 -3.50
CA ILE A 276 22.68 8.81 -2.06
C ILE A 276 22.75 7.49 -1.28
N PHE A 277 21.88 6.52 -1.58
CA PHE A 277 21.86 5.21 -0.91
C PHE A 277 23.19 4.47 -1.03
N LEU A 278 23.75 4.38 -2.25
CA LEU A 278 25.02 3.69 -2.51
C LEU A 278 26.22 4.34 -1.79
N ASN A 279 26.14 5.62 -1.46
CA ASN A 279 27.15 6.34 -0.69
C ASN A 279 26.98 6.20 0.83
N VAL A 280 25.92 5.53 1.32
CA VAL A 280 25.74 5.28 2.75
C VAL A 280 26.70 4.17 3.19
N PRO A 281 27.61 4.43 4.14
CA PRO A 281 28.54 3.41 4.63
C PRO A 281 27.79 2.20 5.17
N GLY A 282 28.27 1.00 4.82
CA GLY A 282 27.71 -0.27 5.29
C GLY A 282 26.40 -0.71 4.63
N ALA A 283 25.67 0.17 3.93
CA ALA A 283 24.34 -0.15 3.41
C ALA A 283 24.34 -1.35 2.44
N MET A 284 25.21 -1.36 1.43
CA MET A 284 25.32 -2.49 0.49
C MET A 284 25.85 -3.76 1.16
N ALA A 285 26.74 -3.64 2.14
CA ALA A 285 27.25 -4.79 2.90
C ALA A 285 26.14 -5.43 3.74
N PHE A 286 25.32 -4.60 4.40
CA PHE A 286 24.13 -5.04 5.14
C PHE A 286 23.14 -5.76 4.23
N LEU A 287 22.77 -5.18 3.08
CA LEU A 287 21.84 -5.82 2.15
C LEU A 287 22.37 -7.16 1.63
N THR A 288 23.67 -7.21 1.30
CA THR A 288 24.33 -8.44 0.84
C THR A 288 24.27 -9.51 1.93
N ALA A 289 24.66 -9.17 3.17
CA ALA A 289 24.64 -10.09 4.29
C ALA A 289 23.24 -10.60 4.63
N GLN A 290 22.23 -9.73 4.59
CA GLN A 290 20.84 -10.13 4.80
C GLN A 290 20.37 -11.08 3.70
N THR A 291 20.64 -10.76 2.43
CA THR A 291 20.16 -11.57 1.30
C THR A 291 20.88 -12.92 1.22
N SER A 292 22.15 -13.00 1.63
CA SER A 292 22.92 -14.25 1.67
C SER A 292 22.65 -15.12 2.91
N ALA A 293 22.01 -14.59 3.95
CA ALA A 293 21.78 -15.32 5.20
C ALA A 293 20.82 -16.51 4.97
N SER A 294 21.04 -17.61 5.70
CA SER A 294 20.14 -18.75 5.63
C SER A 294 18.77 -18.40 6.25
N GLU A 295 17.73 -19.16 5.89
CA GLU A 295 16.37 -18.96 6.44
C GLU A 295 16.31 -19.16 7.96
N TYR A 296 17.29 -19.86 8.55
CA TYR A 296 17.34 -20.21 9.97
C TYR A 296 18.19 -19.25 10.81
N ASP A 297 19.02 -18.41 10.20
CA ASP A 297 19.92 -17.51 10.94
C ASP A 297 19.19 -16.31 11.56
N ASN A 298 18.01 -15.96 11.03
CA ASN A 298 17.18 -14.87 11.52
C ASN A 298 16.02 -15.43 12.37
N ASN A 299 16.24 -15.60 13.67
CA ASN A 299 15.19 -15.87 14.69
C ASN A 299 14.07 -14.78 14.76
N GLU A 300 14.07 -13.79 13.86
CA GLU A 300 13.02 -12.78 13.68
C GLU A 300 11.72 -13.35 13.06
N GLY A 301 11.73 -14.63 12.69
CA GLY A 301 10.69 -15.34 11.95
C GLY A 301 9.47 -15.84 12.75
N VAL A 302 9.47 -15.78 14.08
CA VAL A 302 8.42 -16.43 14.89
C VAL A 302 7.69 -15.43 15.78
N VAL A 303 6.48 -15.04 15.40
CA VAL A 303 5.60 -14.23 16.26
C VAL A 303 4.55 -15.11 16.91
N ALA A 304 4.53 -15.11 18.24
CA ALA A 304 3.45 -15.66 19.04
C ALA A 304 2.22 -14.73 18.96
N VAL A 305 1.19 -15.14 18.25
CA VAL A 305 -0.10 -14.45 18.22
C VAL A 305 -1.03 -15.10 19.24
N TYR A 306 -1.57 -14.30 20.14
CA TYR A 306 -2.61 -14.73 21.07
C TYR A 306 -3.99 -14.41 20.45
N ASN A 307 -4.79 -15.44 20.18
CA ASN A 307 -6.15 -15.25 19.66
C ASN A 307 -7.02 -14.52 20.70
N ASP A 308 -7.38 -13.27 20.43
CA ASP A 308 -8.21 -12.40 21.28
C ASP A 308 -9.72 -12.74 21.18
N SER A 309 -10.07 -14.00 21.39
CA SER A 309 -11.47 -14.47 21.41
C SER A 309 -12.04 -14.61 22.83
N SER A 310 -11.35 -14.07 23.85
CA SER A 310 -11.60 -14.41 25.26
C SER A 310 -12.77 -13.67 25.91
N TRP A 311 -13.45 -12.73 25.26
CA TRP A 311 -14.67 -12.14 25.83
C TRP A 311 -15.80 -13.16 25.97
N LYS A 312 -15.73 -14.32 25.30
CA LYS A 312 -16.73 -15.39 25.40
C LYS A 312 -16.46 -16.46 26.46
N ASN A 313 -15.22 -16.61 26.99
CA ASN A 313 -14.96 -17.64 28.01
C ASN A 313 -13.64 -17.40 28.80
N PRO A 314 -13.70 -16.97 30.08
CA PRO A 314 -12.52 -16.64 30.89
C PRO A 314 -11.64 -17.82 31.33
N SER A 315 -12.09 -19.07 31.12
CA SER A 315 -11.46 -20.28 31.66
C SER A 315 -10.50 -21.01 30.70
N ARG A 316 -10.30 -20.50 29.48
CA ARG A 316 -9.37 -21.10 28.50
C ARG A 316 -7.98 -20.46 28.58
N THR A 317 -6.95 -21.26 28.85
CA THR A 317 -5.55 -20.85 28.79
C THR A 317 -5.18 -20.34 27.39
N LYS A 318 -4.60 -19.14 27.32
CA LYS A 318 -4.12 -18.51 26.08
C LYS A 318 -2.96 -19.35 25.52
N ARG A 319 -3.20 -20.16 24.48
CA ARG A 319 -2.12 -20.81 23.74
C ARG A 319 -1.65 -19.88 22.61
N PRO A 320 -0.36 -19.51 22.54
CA PRO A 320 0.17 -18.75 21.42
C PRO A 320 0.14 -19.61 20.14
N VAL A 321 -0.26 -19.00 19.02
CA VAL A 321 -0.08 -19.56 17.68
C VAL A 321 1.15 -18.90 17.08
N TYR A 322 2.13 -19.70 16.68
CA TYR A 322 3.38 -19.23 16.09
C TYR A 322 3.26 -19.19 14.56
N TYR A 323 3.50 -18.03 13.95
CA TYR A 323 3.52 -17.87 12.50
C TYR A 323 4.93 -17.56 12.02
N TYR A 324 5.31 -18.16 10.88
CA TYR A 324 6.46 -17.73 10.10
C TYR A 324 6.16 -16.34 9.53
N THR A 325 6.93 -15.33 9.95
CA THR A 325 6.79 -13.96 9.48
C THR A 325 7.57 -13.75 8.18
N LEU A 326 7.09 -12.79 7.37
CA LEU A 326 7.76 -12.40 6.13
C LEU A 326 9.20 -11.97 6.43
N SER A 327 10.16 -12.69 5.86
CA SER A 327 11.58 -12.37 5.98
C SER A 327 11.91 -11.03 5.30
N PRO A 328 12.75 -10.16 5.90
CA PRO A 328 13.18 -8.92 5.25
C PRO A 328 14.11 -9.18 4.06
N GLN A 329 14.66 -10.40 3.92
CA GLN A 329 15.64 -10.79 2.91
C GLN A 329 15.15 -10.52 1.48
N GLY A 330 13.89 -10.85 1.17
CA GLY A 330 13.33 -10.59 -0.16
C GLY A 330 13.26 -9.10 -0.46
N LEU A 331 12.91 -8.26 0.52
CA LEU A 331 12.88 -6.81 0.34
C LEU A 331 14.31 -6.24 0.24
N CYS A 332 15.28 -6.80 0.97
CA CYS A 332 16.69 -6.46 0.78
C CYS A 332 17.17 -6.78 -0.64
N ALA A 333 16.83 -7.96 -1.16
CA ALA A 333 17.09 -8.34 -2.54
C ALA A 333 16.45 -7.34 -3.53
N PHE A 334 15.22 -6.92 -3.27
CA PHE A 334 14.52 -5.92 -4.07
C PHE A 334 15.28 -4.58 -4.08
N ILE A 335 15.72 -4.07 -2.93
CA ILE A 335 16.53 -2.84 -2.83
C ILE A 335 17.85 -2.98 -3.62
N MET A 336 18.56 -4.11 -3.48
CA MET A 336 19.78 -4.37 -4.27
C MET A 336 19.49 -4.35 -5.78
N GLY A 337 18.36 -4.93 -6.20
CA GLY A 337 17.91 -4.93 -7.58
C GLY A 337 17.62 -3.53 -8.12
N LEU A 338 16.98 -2.67 -7.31
CA LEU A 338 16.76 -1.27 -7.66
C LEU A 338 18.09 -0.50 -7.80
N CYS A 339 19.07 -0.79 -6.94
CA CYS A 339 20.42 -0.24 -7.07
C CYS A 339 21.14 -0.67 -8.35
N VAL A 340 20.72 -1.75 -9.03
CA VAL A 340 21.24 -2.11 -10.36
C VAL A 340 20.39 -1.47 -11.45
N ALA A 341 19.07 -1.65 -11.40
CA ALA A 341 18.14 -1.21 -12.43
C ALA A 341 18.19 0.31 -12.67
N PHE A 342 18.20 1.10 -11.59
CA PHE A 342 18.04 2.56 -11.63
C PHE A 342 19.32 3.35 -11.32
N ASN A 343 20.48 2.70 -11.41
CA ASN A 343 21.78 3.36 -11.22
C ASN A 343 22.27 4.05 -12.49
N ASP A 344 22.81 5.25 -12.36
CA ASP A 344 23.36 6.07 -13.44
C ASP A 344 24.89 5.91 -13.60
N ASN A 345 25.50 4.98 -12.85
CA ASN A 345 26.94 4.74 -12.75
C ASN A 345 27.76 5.93 -12.20
N SER A 346 27.12 6.88 -11.51
CA SER A 346 27.82 8.06 -10.96
C SER A 346 28.58 7.80 -9.66
N VAL A 347 28.36 6.65 -8.99
CA VAL A 347 29.05 6.28 -7.75
C VAL A 347 30.25 5.38 -8.06
N GLN A 348 31.44 5.85 -7.70
CA GLN A 348 32.68 5.10 -7.86
C GLN A 348 32.59 3.77 -7.10
N ASN A 349 33.11 2.69 -7.70
CA ASN A 349 33.07 1.31 -7.18
C ASN A 349 31.69 0.63 -7.15
N TYR A 350 30.58 1.36 -7.34
CA TYR A 350 29.23 0.81 -7.44
C TYR A 350 28.61 1.07 -8.82
N SER A 351 29.32 0.71 -9.90
CA SER A 351 28.73 0.62 -11.23
C SER A 351 27.70 -0.53 -11.28
N LYS A 352 26.80 -0.52 -12.28
CA LYS A 352 25.85 -1.63 -12.51
C LYS A 352 26.56 -2.98 -12.61
N GLU A 353 27.70 -3.01 -13.30
CA GLU A 353 28.52 -4.21 -13.45
C GLU A 353 29.07 -4.69 -12.10
N ASN A 354 29.67 -3.79 -11.31
CA ASN A 354 30.22 -4.14 -10.01
C ASN A 354 29.12 -4.62 -9.03
N LEU A 355 27.94 -4.01 -9.07
CA LEU A 355 26.80 -4.42 -8.26
C LEU A 355 26.23 -5.78 -8.69
N SER A 356 26.17 -6.04 -10.00
CA SER A 356 25.74 -7.34 -10.53
C SER A 356 26.72 -8.44 -10.12
N GLN A 357 28.02 -8.19 -10.27
CA GLN A 357 29.07 -9.10 -9.81
C GLN A 357 29.07 -9.28 -8.28
N LEU A 358 28.72 -8.26 -7.51
CA LEU A 358 28.57 -8.37 -6.06
C LEU A 358 27.45 -9.37 -5.72
N ILE A 359 26.29 -9.25 -6.38
CA ILE A 359 25.16 -10.16 -6.19
C ILE A 359 25.56 -11.59 -6.60
N GLU A 360 26.13 -11.74 -7.79
CA GLU A 360 26.56 -13.04 -8.32
C GLU A 360 27.57 -13.74 -7.40
N LYS A 361 28.63 -13.04 -6.99
CA LYS A 361 29.74 -13.64 -6.23
C LYS A 361 29.47 -13.80 -4.74
N ARG A 362 28.62 -12.96 -4.14
CA ARG A 362 28.38 -12.97 -2.67
C ARG A 362 27.05 -13.59 -2.27
N VAL A 363 26.04 -13.51 -3.12
CA VAL A 363 24.70 -14.07 -2.86
C VAL A 363 24.46 -15.31 -3.71
N GLY A 364 24.89 -15.27 -4.97
CA GLY A 364 24.49 -16.24 -6.00
C GLY A 364 23.16 -15.83 -6.63
N ILE A 365 23.11 -15.86 -7.98
CA ILE A 365 21.95 -15.40 -8.75
C ILE A 365 20.69 -16.23 -8.44
N GLU A 366 20.84 -17.55 -8.27
CA GLU A 366 19.72 -18.44 -7.93
C GLU A 366 19.14 -18.10 -6.55
N THR A 367 19.99 -17.99 -5.53
CA THR A 367 19.60 -17.57 -4.18
C THR A 367 18.91 -16.21 -4.20
N TYR A 368 19.50 -15.23 -4.92
CA TYR A 368 18.93 -13.91 -5.07
C TYR A 368 17.51 -13.96 -5.66
N CYS A 369 17.32 -14.68 -6.78
CA CYS A 369 16.02 -14.80 -7.43
C CYS A 369 15.00 -15.54 -6.56
N LYS A 370 15.42 -16.58 -5.84
CA LYS A 370 14.60 -17.28 -4.85
C LYS A 370 14.10 -16.28 -3.78
N LYS A 371 15.00 -15.52 -3.17
CA LYS A 371 14.68 -14.53 -2.13
C LYS A 371 13.77 -13.42 -2.65
N LEU A 372 14.04 -12.91 -3.84
CA LEU A 372 13.19 -11.90 -4.47
C LEU A 372 11.75 -12.44 -4.69
N GLY A 373 11.62 -13.64 -5.24
CA GLY A 373 10.33 -14.27 -5.53
C GLY A 373 9.56 -14.75 -4.30
N GLU A 374 10.19 -14.87 -3.12
CA GLU A 374 9.50 -15.18 -1.86
C GLU A 374 8.48 -14.09 -1.48
N ILE A 375 8.69 -12.82 -1.89
CA ILE A 375 7.80 -11.71 -1.56
C ILE A 375 6.38 -11.97 -2.10
N SER A 376 6.25 -12.23 -3.41
CA SER A 376 4.94 -12.41 -4.06
C SER A 376 4.27 -13.74 -3.72
N ARG A 377 5.04 -14.74 -3.28
CA ARG A 377 4.54 -16.06 -2.86
C ARG A 377 4.02 -16.08 -1.42
N HIS A 378 4.38 -15.11 -0.59
CA HIS A 378 3.97 -15.05 0.81
C HIS A 378 2.48 -14.68 0.97
N GLU A 379 1.76 -15.29 1.92
CA GLU A 379 0.33 -15.05 2.15
C GLU A 379 0.00 -13.56 2.41
N VAL A 380 0.88 -12.90 3.17
CA VAL A 380 0.80 -11.45 3.46
C VAL A 380 0.72 -10.62 2.19
N TYR A 381 1.46 -10.98 1.13
CA TYR A 381 1.41 -10.25 -0.13
C TYR A 381 0.03 -10.37 -0.79
N ALA A 382 -0.53 -11.58 -0.86
CA ALA A 382 -1.87 -11.79 -1.41
C ALA A 382 -2.95 -11.02 -0.63
N LYS A 383 -2.81 -10.93 0.71
CA LYS A 383 -3.71 -10.16 1.56
C LYS A 383 -3.56 -8.64 1.33
N ALA A 384 -2.34 -8.13 1.32
CA ALA A 384 -2.04 -6.71 1.13
C ALA A 384 -2.40 -6.22 -0.27
N ALA A 385 -2.14 -7.00 -1.32
CA ALA A 385 -2.41 -6.66 -2.72
C ALA A 385 -3.91 -6.64 -3.07
N LYS A 386 -4.79 -7.12 -2.20
CA LYS A 386 -6.22 -7.25 -2.49
C LYS A 386 -6.96 -5.92 -2.49
N GLN A 387 -6.61 -5.00 -1.59
CA GLN A 387 -7.33 -3.73 -1.44
C GLN A 387 -6.49 -2.67 -0.71
N PRO A 388 -6.71 -1.37 -0.99
CA PRO A 388 -6.00 -0.27 -0.34
C PRO A 388 -6.18 -0.21 1.18
N GLN A 389 -7.40 -0.44 1.69
CA GLN A 389 -7.64 -0.34 3.12
C GLN A 389 -6.94 -1.47 3.89
N ILE A 390 -6.16 -1.10 4.90
CA ILE A 390 -5.53 -2.01 5.86
C ILE A 390 -6.61 -2.81 6.60
N LYS A 391 -6.61 -4.14 6.42
CA LYS A 391 -7.44 -5.09 7.17
C LYS A 391 -6.59 -5.97 8.06
N ALA A 392 -5.96 -5.33 9.05
CA ALA A 392 -5.17 -5.99 10.09
C ALA A 392 -5.98 -6.11 11.39
N ARG A 393 -5.99 -7.29 12.02
CA ARG A 393 -6.64 -7.51 13.33
C ARG A 393 -5.76 -7.08 14.49
N HIS A 394 -4.45 -7.21 14.33
CA HIS A 394 -3.44 -6.80 15.30
C HIS A 394 -2.18 -6.35 14.56
N SER A 395 -1.31 -5.65 15.28
CA SER A 395 -0.07 -5.06 14.78
C SER A 395 0.83 -6.01 14.01
N GLY A 396 0.91 -7.29 14.41
CA GLY A 396 1.73 -8.30 13.74
C GLY A 396 1.33 -8.67 12.30
N GLU A 397 0.12 -8.31 11.86
CA GLU A 397 -0.30 -8.54 10.45
C GLU A 397 0.12 -7.40 9.51
N LEU A 398 0.61 -6.29 10.08
CA LEU A 398 0.93 -5.07 9.33
C LEU A 398 2.39 -5.12 8.87
N LEU A 399 2.60 -5.80 7.75
CA LEU A 399 3.94 -6.08 7.21
C LEU A 399 4.14 -5.42 5.84
N LEU A 400 3.28 -5.72 4.86
CA LEU A 400 3.29 -5.13 3.52
C LEU A 400 2.11 -4.19 3.31
N GLU A 401 2.31 -3.21 2.44
CA GLU A 401 1.31 -2.22 2.05
C GLU A 401 0.87 -2.39 0.58
N PHE A 402 -0.34 -1.96 0.26
CA PHE A 402 -1.01 -2.18 -1.02
C PHE A 402 -0.27 -1.56 -2.22
N GLU A 403 0.11 -0.28 -2.15
CA GLU A 403 0.84 0.40 -3.22
C GLU A 403 2.28 -0.13 -3.37
N PHE A 404 2.93 -0.55 -2.28
CA PHE A 404 4.19 -1.31 -2.38
C PHE A 404 4.01 -2.62 -3.17
N CYS A 405 2.94 -3.37 -2.93
CA CYS A 405 2.69 -4.61 -3.67
C CYS A 405 2.56 -4.36 -5.19
N LYS A 406 1.94 -3.25 -5.58
CA LYS A 406 1.85 -2.81 -6.98
C LYS A 406 3.23 -2.44 -7.55
N LEU A 407 4.03 -1.68 -6.79
CA LEU A 407 5.40 -1.33 -7.16
C LEU A 407 6.25 -2.58 -7.39
N PHE A 408 6.22 -3.52 -6.44
CA PHE A 408 6.96 -4.78 -6.54
C PHE A 408 6.58 -5.56 -7.79
N LYS A 409 5.27 -5.74 -8.04
CA LYS A 409 4.77 -6.44 -9.23
C LYS A 409 5.25 -5.81 -10.54
N ALA A 410 5.33 -4.48 -10.58
CA ALA A 410 5.79 -3.76 -11.77
C ALA A 410 7.30 -3.89 -12.00
N LEU A 411 8.09 -4.05 -10.93
CA LEU A 411 9.55 -3.95 -10.98
C LEU A 411 10.29 -5.28 -10.84
N GLU A 412 9.64 -6.34 -10.36
CA GLU A 412 10.26 -7.67 -10.21
C GLU A 412 10.90 -8.14 -11.53
N GLY A 413 10.13 -8.13 -12.64
CA GLY A 413 10.65 -8.51 -13.95
C GLY A 413 11.73 -7.56 -14.49
N VAL A 414 11.59 -6.25 -14.23
CA VAL A 414 12.57 -5.23 -14.64
C VAL A 414 13.92 -5.46 -13.97
N ILE A 415 13.91 -5.79 -12.67
CA ILE A 415 15.11 -6.08 -11.88
C ILE A 415 15.79 -7.36 -12.38
N VAL A 416 15.04 -8.43 -12.58
CA VAL A 416 15.57 -9.71 -13.08
C VAL A 416 16.22 -9.52 -14.46
N GLN A 417 15.60 -8.72 -15.32
CA GLN A 417 16.17 -8.38 -16.62
C GLN A 417 17.44 -7.52 -16.51
N ALA A 418 17.46 -6.53 -15.62
CA ALA A 418 18.59 -5.63 -15.42
C ALA A 418 19.85 -6.34 -14.92
N LEU A 419 19.68 -7.40 -14.13
CA LEU A 419 20.77 -8.25 -13.62
C LEU A 419 21.30 -9.24 -14.65
N GLY A 420 20.75 -9.29 -15.87
CA GLY A 420 21.19 -10.24 -16.88
C GLY A 420 20.79 -11.69 -16.59
N VAL A 421 19.95 -11.96 -15.59
CA VAL A 421 19.56 -13.30 -15.15
C VAL A 421 18.91 -14.12 -16.27
N GLN A 422 18.18 -13.47 -17.18
CA GLN A 422 17.62 -14.13 -18.35
C GLN A 422 18.67 -14.59 -19.37
N ARG A 423 19.85 -13.95 -19.43
CA ARG A 423 20.95 -14.36 -20.34
C ARG A 423 21.65 -15.63 -19.85
N ASP A 424 21.80 -15.81 -18.54
CA ASP A 424 22.40 -17.02 -17.98
C ASP A 424 21.42 -18.18 -17.89
N LEU A 425 20.14 -17.90 -17.64
CA LEU A 425 19.09 -18.90 -17.84
C LEU A 425 18.95 -19.25 -19.32
N SER A 426 19.10 -18.33 -20.29
CA SER A 426 19.07 -18.72 -21.70
C SER A 426 20.33 -19.45 -22.18
N ASN A 427 21.49 -19.21 -21.55
CA ASN A 427 22.73 -19.97 -21.78
C ASN A 427 22.73 -21.34 -21.05
N GLY A 428 21.89 -21.52 -20.02
CA GLY A 428 21.64 -22.81 -19.36
C GLY A 428 20.38 -23.55 -19.86
N ILE A 429 19.45 -22.86 -20.51
CA ILE A 429 18.22 -23.40 -21.15
C ILE A 429 18.43 -23.58 -22.66
N SER A 430 19.61 -23.26 -23.21
CA SER A 430 19.99 -23.71 -24.55
C SER A 430 20.08 -25.24 -24.70
N GLU A 431 19.95 -26.02 -23.61
CA GLU A 431 19.70 -27.47 -23.65
C GLU A 431 18.21 -27.88 -23.65
N LEU A 432 17.28 -26.92 -23.72
CA LEU A 432 15.84 -27.17 -23.96
C LEU A 432 15.30 -26.34 -25.13
N SER A 433 16.16 -25.89 -26.04
CA SER A 433 15.69 -25.67 -27.41
C SER A 433 15.44 -27.05 -28.02
N LEU A 434 14.18 -27.34 -28.36
CA LEU A 434 13.82 -28.51 -29.17
C LEU A 434 14.80 -28.57 -30.35
N SER A 435 15.43 -29.72 -30.57
CA SER A 435 16.28 -29.94 -31.74
C SER A 435 15.53 -29.53 -33.01
N GLU A 436 16.23 -29.17 -34.09
CA GLU A 436 15.58 -28.84 -35.38
C GLU A 436 14.56 -29.92 -35.80
N HIS A 437 14.85 -31.18 -35.46
CA HIS A 437 13.97 -32.33 -35.66
C HIS A 437 12.68 -32.24 -34.85
N GLU A 438 12.76 -31.92 -33.55
CA GLU A 438 11.59 -31.81 -32.68
C GLU A 438 10.74 -30.58 -33.01
N ASN A 439 11.37 -29.47 -33.42
CA ASN A 439 10.65 -28.30 -33.94
C ASN A 439 9.89 -28.61 -35.23
N ALA A 440 10.51 -29.37 -36.15
CA ALA A 440 9.84 -29.84 -37.37
C ALA A 440 8.65 -30.76 -37.04
N LEU A 441 8.80 -31.64 -36.04
CA LEU A 441 7.73 -32.53 -35.60
C LEU A 441 6.56 -31.75 -34.97
N LEU A 442 6.87 -30.71 -34.18
CA LEU A 442 5.86 -29.86 -33.53
C LEU A 442 5.08 -29.02 -34.57
N LEU A 443 5.75 -28.56 -35.63
CA LEU A 443 5.10 -27.95 -36.80
C LEU A 443 4.14 -28.92 -37.49
N GLN A 444 4.56 -30.17 -37.72
CA GLN A 444 3.68 -31.20 -38.29
C GLN A 444 2.46 -31.50 -37.40
N TYR A 445 2.63 -31.57 -36.07
CA TYR A 445 1.50 -31.75 -35.15
C TYR A 445 0.55 -30.55 -35.17
N LYS A 446 1.07 -29.31 -35.24
CA LYS A 446 0.24 -28.10 -35.34
C LYS A 446 -0.55 -28.04 -36.65
N ASP A 447 0.02 -28.54 -37.74
CA ASP A 447 -0.67 -28.62 -39.03
C ASP A 447 -1.75 -29.70 -39.02
N LEU A 448 -1.46 -30.86 -38.41
CA LEU A 448 -2.44 -31.93 -38.22
C LEU A 448 -3.63 -31.48 -37.36
N ILE A 449 -3.38 -30.77 -36.26
CA ILE A 449 -4.43 -30.22 -35.39
C ILE A 449 -5.28 -29.20 -36.17
N ARG A 450 -4.65 -28.32 -36.97
CA ARG A 450 -5.39 -27.35 -37.79
C ARG A 450 -6.29 -28.02 -38.84
N ASP A 451 -5.84 -29.11 -39.44
CA ASP A 451 -6.66 -29.88 -40.38
C ASP A 451 -7.79 -30.67 -39.69
N GLN A 452 -7.53 -31.18 -38.48
CA GLN A 452 -8.57 -31.79 -37.66
C GLN A 452 -9.65 -30.78 -37.25
N ASP A 453 -9.26 -29.57 -36.83
CA ASP A 453 -10.20 -28.50 -36.48
C ASP A 453 -11.06 -28.07 -37.67
N LYS A 454 -10.48 -28.01 -38.88
CA LYS A 454 -11.26 -27.74 -40.11
C LYS A 454 -12.30 -28.82 -40.39
N LYS A 455 -11.91 -30.10 -40.30
CA LYS A 455 -12.86 -31.22 -40.50
C LYS A 455 -13.96 -31.23 -39.44
N LEU A 456 -13.63 -30.89 -38.19
CA LEU A 456 -14.59 -30.77 -37.10
C LEU A 456 -15.62 -29.67 -37.38
N GLN A 457 -15.16 -28.52 -37.89
CA GLN A 457 -16.05 -27.43 -38.28
C GLN A 457 -16.95 -27.80 -39.47
N GLU A 458 -16.43 -28.52 -40.47
CA GLU A 458 -17.24 -29.01 -41.60
C GLU A 458 -18.29 -30.03 -41.15
N LEU A 459 -17.91 -30.98 -40.30
CA LEU A 459 -18.84 -31.94 -39.71
C LEU A 459 -19.93 -31.25 -38.89
N GLN A 460 -19.59 -30.23 -38.10
CA GLN A 460 -20.58 -29.45 -37.36
C GLN A 460 -21.51 -28.68 -38.29
N ARG A 461 -21.02 -28.12 -39.40
CA ARG A 461 -21.88 -27.47 -40.39
C ARG A 461 -22.83 -28.46 -41.06
N ASN A 462 -22.35 -29.64 -41.45
CA ASN A 462 -23.17 -30.68 -42.07
C ASN A 462 -24.19 -31.27 -41.09
N PHE A 463 -23.81 -31.43 -39.82
CA PHE A 463 -24.74 -31.85 -38.78
C PHE A 463 -25.87 -30.83 -38.60
N ASN A 464 -25.53 -29.54 -38.55
CA ASN A 464 -26.52 -28.47 -38.42
C ASN A 464 -27.43 -28.34 -39.66
N SER A 465 -26.92 -28.61 -40.87
CA SER A 465 -27.73 -28.60 -42.09
C SER A 465 -28.71 -29.78 -42.14
N LEU A 466 -28.24 -31.00 -41.82
CA LEU A 466 -29.10 -32.19 -41.75
C LEU A 466 -30.15 -32.08 -40.63
N GLN A 467 -29.80 -31.42 -39.51
CA GLN A 467 -30.76 -31.17 -38.43
C GLN A 467 -31.85 -30.17 -38.84
N ARG A 468 -31.54 -29.21 -39.73
CA ARG A 468 -32.54 -28.30 -40.33
C ARG A 468 -33.42 -29.02 -41.35
N GLU A 469 -32.85 -29.81 -42.25
CA GLU A 469 -33.62 -30.59 -43.24
C GLU A 469 -34.56 -31.61 -42.57
N LYS A 470 -34.14 -32.20 -41.45
CA LYS A 470 -34.99 -33.08 -40.65
C LYS A 470 -36.14 -32.31 -39.98
N GLY A 471 -35.91 -31.08 -39.51
CA GLY A 471 -36.96 -30.23 -38.95
C GLY A 471 -37.96 -29.70 -39.99
N GLU A 472 -37.53 -29.56 -41.25
CA GLU A 472 -38.39 -29.16 -42.37
C GLU A 472 -39.19 -30.34 -42.97
N SER A 473 -38.73 -31.58 -42.77
CA SER A 473 -39.45 -32.80 -43.20
C SER A 473 -40.52 -33.28 -42.19
N GLU A 474 -40.64 -32.62 -41.04
CA GLU A 474 -41.64 -32.90 -40.00
C GLU A 474 -42.87 -31.96 -40.07
N TYR A 475 -43.05 -31.21 -41.16
CA TYR A 475 -44.24 -30.39 -41.44
C TYR A 475 -45.00 -30.84 -42.70
#